data_AF-G3MRJ9-F1
#
_entry.id   AF-G3MRJ9-F1
#
_cell.length_a   1.000
_cell.length_b   1.000
_cell.length_c   1.000
_cell.angle_alpha   90.00
_cell.angle_beta   90.00
_cell.angle_gamma   90.00
#
_symmetry.space_group_name_H-M   'P 1'
#
loop_
_entity.id
_entity.type
_entity.pdbx_description
1 polymer ?
#
loop_
_entity_poly.entity_id
_entity_poly.type
_entity_poly.pdbx_seq_one_letter_code
_entity_poly.pdbx_strand_id
1 'polypeptide(L)'
;MCIRQAFASEGAADKPKCENPTRRTDGYSLFEPDSIFHLRRTTFAIQANDTYRCISANTIEKDDEMHEVTLTVEYSTEGSSEREGYSQRFQFRLEGGSDSYNLMESTGTIGAPYGIYKFLSTEAPCIILEAKDYQLPKDESVGAEARNADKDTKAEMRGRCMLWQRDGQTSGPDNCCLHMFSELCPHEDVRQGFSNIECPSRQDRNAPDDQVQGSSK
;
A
#
# COMPACT_ATOMS: atom_id res chain seq x y z
N MET A 1 48.17 25.60 -32.69
CA MET A 1 46.71 25.48 -32.91
C MET A 1 46.16 24.72 -31.71
N CYS A 2 45.53 25.43 -30.78
CA CYS A 2 45.04 24.87 -29.51
C CYS A 2 43.53 24.73 -29.62
N ILE A 3 42.98 23.53 -29.44
CA ILE A 3 41.56 23.34 -29.19
C ILE A 3 41.45 22.73 -27.80
N ARG A 4 41.24 23.61 -26.81
CA ARG A 4 40.80 23.20 -25.47
C ARG A 4 39.34 22.78 -25.62
N GLN A 5 39.05 21.49 -25.51
CA GLN A 5 37.68 21.04 -25.26
C GLN A 5 37.30 21.49 -23.85
N ALA A 6 36.46 22.52 -23.78
CA ALA A 6 35.75 22.85 -22.57
C ALA A 6 34.63 21.83 -22.41
N PHE A 7 34.76 20.94 -21.42
CA PHE A 7 33.60 20.20 -20.92
C PHE A 7 32.74 21.23 -20.18
N ALA A 8 31.64 21.60 -20.82
CA ALA A 8 30.58 22.38 -20.21
C ALA A 8 30.15 21.69 -18.91
N SER A 9 30.07 22.47 -17.83
CA SER A 9 29.44 22.04 -16.59
C SER A 9 28.05 21.52 -16.92
N GLU A 10 27.80 20.24 -16.65
CA GLU A 10 26.45 19.69 -16.61
C GLU A 10 25.60 20.60 -15.74
N GLY A 11 24.59 21.20 -16.38
CA GLY A 11 23.56 21.93 -15.67
C GLY A 11 22.99 21.01 -14.60
N ALA A 12 22.83 21.53 -13.40
CA ALA A 12 22.05 20.90 -12.36
C ALA A 12 20.73 20.45 -13.01
N ALA A 13 20.58 19.14 -13.18
CA ALA A 13 19.33 18.56 -13.63
C ALA A 13 18.26 19.05 -12.66
N ASP A 14 17.36 19.87 -13.16
CA ASP A 14 16.21 20.37 -12.42
C ASP A 14 15.51 19.13 -11.87
N LYS A 15 15.55 18.94 -10.54
CA LYS A 15 14.86 17.82 -9.90
C LYS A 15 13.40 17.90 -10.35
N PRO A 16 12.77 16.79 -10.80
CA PRO A 16 11.35 16.82 -11.14
C PRO A 16 10.62 17.42 -9.95
N LYS A 17 9.93 18.54 -10.20
CA LYS A 17 9.23 19.32 -9.18
C LYS A 17 7.99 18.52 -8.80
N CYS A 18 8.18 17.53 -7.93
CA CYS A 18 7.07 16.80 -7.35
C CYS A 18 6.19 17.82 -6.61
N GLU A 19 4.88 17.79 -6.82
CA GLU A 19 3.99 18.71 -6.12
C GLU A 19 4.15 18.52 -4.60
N ASN A 20 4.10 19.63 -3.87
CA ASN A 20 4.42 19.64 -2.45
C ASN A 20 3.34 18.89 -1.64
N PRO A 21 3.74 18.03 -0.67
CA PRO A 21 2.83 17.23 0.15
C PRO A 21 1.97 18.03 1.13
N THR A 22 2.08 19.36 1.16
CA THR A 22 1.36 20.25 2.08
C THR A 22 -0.07 20.59 1.66
N ARG A 23 -0.62 19.98 0.59
CA ARG A 23 -2.05 20.14 0.30
C ARG A 23 -2.89 19.34 1.31
N ARG A 24 -4.05 19.88 1.67
CA ARG A 24 -5.02 19.29 2.60
C ARG A 24 -5.25 17.81 2.24
N THR A 25 -4.77 16.92 3.10
CA THR A 25 -4.84 15.47 2.90
C THR A 25 -6.18 14.98 3.40
N ASP A 26 -7.06 14.53 2.50
CA ASP A 26 -8.31 13.86 2.85
C ASP A 26 -8.25 12.42 2.33
N GLY A 27 -8.21 11.46 3.26
CA GLY A 27 -8.12 10.04 2.93
C GLY A 27 -9.46 9.47 2.51
N TYR A 28 -10.57 9.95 3.08
CA TYR A 28 -11.89 9.39 2.87
C TYR A 28 -12.40 9.52 1.43
N SER A 29 -12.16 10.68 0.80
CA SER A 29 -12.54 10.93 -0.61
C SER A 29 -11.79 10.06 -1.63
N LEU A 30 -10.75 9.32 -1.23
CA LEU A 30 -10.06 8.41 -2.14
C LEU A 30 -10.87 7.16 -2.47
N PHE A 31 -11.68 6.70 -1.52
CA PHE A 31 -12.34 5.40 -1.57
C PHE A 31 -13.74 5.54 -2.14
N GLU A 32 -13.84 5.61 -3.46
CA GLU A 32 -15.11 5.44 -4.16
C GLU A 32 -15.39 3.94 -4.37
N PRO A 33 -16.66 3.51 -4.43
CA PRO A 33 -17.01 2.13 -4.75
C PRO A 33 -16.26 1.62 -6.00
N ASP A 34 -15.80 0.37 -5.95
CA ASP A 34 -14.98 -0.28 -6.99
C ASP A 34 -13.59 0.33 -7.23
N SER A 35 -13.14 1.26 -6.37
CA SER A 35 -11.75 1.73 -6.40
C SER A 35 -10.79 0.64 -5.91
N ILE A 36 -9.83 0.30 -6.77
CA ILE A 36 -8.76 -0.66 -6.48
C ILE A 36 -7.44 0.08 -6.27
N PHE A 37 -6.69 -0.36 -5.26
CA PHE A 37 -5.37 0.15 -4.92
C PHE A 37 -4.38 -1.00 -4.79
N HIS A 38 -3.17 -0.80 -5.28
CA HIS A 38 -2.07 -1.77 -5.23
C HIS A 38 -0.98 -1.28 -4.30
N LEU A 39 -0.57 -2.11 -3.35
CA LEU A 39 0.59 -1.82 -2.52
C LEU A 39 1.84 -1.94 -3.39
N ARG A 40 2.73 -0.95 -3.29
CA ARG A 40 3.98 -0.89 -4.06
C ARG A 40 5.21 -0.98 -3.21
N ARG A 41 5.18 -0.36 -2.04
CA ARG A 41 6.28 -0.38 -1.07
C ARG A 41 5.74 -0.39 0.33
N THR A 42 6.44 -1.08 1.21
CA THR A 42 6.14 -1.06 2.63
C THR A 42 7.41 -1.18 3.45
N THR A 43 7.42 -0.53 4.60
CA THR A 43 8.45 -0.70 5.64
C THR A 43 8.00 -1.70 6.71
N PHE A 44 6.77 -2.25 6.60
CA PHE A 44 6.33 -3.36 7.41
C PHE A 44 7.20 -4.60 7.16
N ALA A 45 7.64 -5.27 8.22
CA ALA A 45 7.97 -6.69 8.09
C ALA A 45 6.65 -7.44 8.05
N ILE A 46 6.27 -7.92 6.87
CA ILE A 46 5.20 -8.88 6.77
C ILE A 46 5.79 -10.22 7.24
N GLN A 47 5.54 -10.56 8.50
CA GLN A 47 6.07 -11.74 9.17
C GLN A 47 5.24 -12.97 8.81
N ALA A 48 5.33 -13.43 7.56
CA ALA A 48 4.80 -14.73 7.18
C ALA A 48 5.93 -15.65 6.74
N ASN A 49 5.67 -16.95 6.87
CA ASN A 49 6.52 -17.99 6.28
C ASN A 49 6.52 -17.91 4.74
N ASP A 50 5.52 -17.25 4.16
CA ASP A 50 5.32 -17.14 2.72
C ASP A 50 5.65 -15.74 2.18
N THR A 51 6.19 -15.70 0.96
CA THR A 51 6.46 -14.45 0.23
C THR A 51 5.16 -13.92 -0.39
N TYR A 52 4.53 -12.93 0.24
CA TYR A 52 3.36 -12.27 -0.34
C TYR A 52 3.68 -11.53 -1.65
N ARG A 53 2.72 -11.49 -2.55
CA ARG A 53 2.72 -10.82 -3.85
C ARG A 53 1.35 -10.21 -4.12
N CYS A 54 1.29 -9.24 -5.02
CA CYS A 54 0.03 -8.74 -5.59
C CYS A 54 -1.00 -8.27 -4.55
N ILE A 55 -0.52 -7.62 -3.49
CA ILE A 55 -1.36 -7.08 -2.43
C ILE A 55 -2.16 -5.90 -2.99
N SER A 56 -3.49 -6.05 -2.95
CA SER A 56 -4.44 -5.03 -3.42
C SER A 56 -5.55 -4.81 -2.40
N ALA A 57 -6.07 -3.59 -2.32
CA ALA A 57 -7.26 -3.25 -1.55
C ALA A 57 -8.35 -2.78 -2.52
N ASN A 58 -9.54 -3.38 -2.42
CA ASN A 58 -10.71 -2.99 -3.18
C ASN A 58 -11.78 -2.38 -2.28
N THR A 59 -12.36 -1.26 -2.70
CA THR A 59 -13.47 -0.63 -2.01
C THR A 59 -14.78 -1.31 -2.41
N ILE A 60 -15.44 -1.97 -1.47
CA ILE A 60 -16.70 -2.70 -1.74
C ILE A 60 -17.94 -1.94 -1.24
N GLU A 61 -17.78 -1.10 -0.22
CA GLU A 61 -18.88 -0.33 0.36
C GLU A 61 -18.34 0.97 0.97
N LYS A 62 -19.14 2.03 0.91
CA LYS A 62 -18.87 3.35 1.48
C LYS A 62 -20.15 3.87 2.12
N ASP A 63 -20.05 4.30 3.38
CA ASP A 63 -21.14 4.92 4.15
C ASP A 63 -20.74 6.35 4.52
N ASP A 64 -21.34 7.32 3.81
CA ASP A 64 -21.08 8.75 4.01
C ASP A 64 -21.69 9.31 5.30
N GLU A 65 -22.71 8.68 5.88
CA GLU A 65 -23.29 9.13 7.14
C GLU A 65 -22.35 8.81 8.31
N MET A 66 -21.78 7.59 8.31
CA MET A 66 -20.87 7.13 9.35
C MET A 66 -19.39 7.40 9.05
N HIS A 67 -19.07 7.86 7.84
CA HIS A 67 -17.70 7.98 7.33
C HIS A 67 -16.95 6.64 7.43
N GLU A 68 -17.62 5.56 7.03
CA GLU A 68 -17.07 4.20 7.04
C GLU A 68 -16.84 3.69 5.62
N VAL A 69 -15.81 2.87 5.46
CA VAL A 69 -15.50 2.17 4.21
C VAL A 69 -15.25 0.71 4.52
N THR A 70 -15.81 -0.19 3.72
CA THR A 70 -15.45 -1.60 3.75
C THR A 70 -14.48 -1.90 2.61
N LEU A 71 -13.30 -2.40 2.96
CA LEU A 71 -12.26 -2.80 2.02
C LEU A 71 -12.08 -4.31 2.04
N THR A 72 -11.91 -4.91 0.86
CA THR A 72 -11.39 -6.27 0.72
C THR A 72 -9.92 -6.18 0.34
N VAL A 73 -9.05 -6.71 1.20
CA VAL A 73 -7.63 -6.87 0.91
C VAL A 73 -7.42 -8.25 0.34
N GLU A 74 -6.77 -8.33 -0.82
CA GLU A 74 -6.41 -9.57 -1.49
C GLU A 74 -4.90 -9.63 -1.72
N TYR A 75 -4.34 -10.83 -1.65
CA TYR A 75 -2.93 -11.09 -1.91
C TYR A 75 -2.76 -12.48 -2.52
N SER A 76 -1.59 -12.73 -3.09
CA SER A 76 -1.14 -14.06 -3.51
C SER A 76 0.15 -14.39 -2.78
N THR A 77 0.45 -15.67 -2.61
CA THR A 77 1.73 -16.14 -2.08
C THR A 77 2.57 -16.73 -3.22
N GLU A 78 3.89 -16.63 -3.12
CA GLU A 78 4.79 -17.25 -4.08
C GLU A 78 4.51 -18.77 -4.19
N GLY A 79 4.29 -19.24 -5.42
CA GLY A 79 3.95 -20.64 -5.70
C GLY A 79 2.45 -20.97 -5.64
N SER A 80 1.59 -20.03 -5.23
CA SER A 80 0.13 -20.16 -5.31
C SER A 80 -0.44 -19.44 -6.52
N SER A 81 -1.40 -20.08 -7.21
CA SER A 81 -2.23 -19.45 -8.24
C SER A 81 -3.52 -18.86 -7.67
N GLU A 82 -3.81 -19.08 -6.39
CA GLU A 82 -5.01 -18.58 -5.73
C GLU A 82 -4.75 -17.20 -5.10
N ARG A 83 -5.82 -16.40 -5.04
CA ARG A 83 -5.83 -15.14 -4.28
C ARG A 83 -6.54 -15.40 -2.98
N GLU A 84 -5.84 -15.16 -1.89
CA GLU A 84 -6.40 -15.12 -0.55
C GLU A 84 -6.76 -13.68 -0.20
N GLY A 85 -7.57 -13.50 0.83
CA GLY A 85 -7.95 -12.17 1.26
C GLY A 85 -8.92 -12.15 2.42
N TYR A 86 -9.12 -10.95 2.93
CA TYR A 86 -10.06 -10.67 4.01
C TYR A 86 -10.76 -9.35 3.77
N SER A 87 -11.96 -9.22 4.33
CA SER A 87 -12.71 -7.96 4.33
C SER A 87 -12.65 -7.32 5.72
N GLN A 88 -12.43 -6.02 5.72
CA GLN A 88 -12.27 -5.20 6.92
C GLN A 88 -13.02 -3.90 6.74
N ARG A 89 -13.76 -3.51 7.78
CA ARG A 89 -14.38 -2.19 7.85
C ARG A 89 -13.45 -1.19 8.53
N PHE A 90 -13.43 0.01 8.01
CA PHE A 90 -12.65 1.12 8.51
C PHE A 90 -13.53 2.34 8.75
N GLN A 91 -13.37 2.98 9.89
CA GLN A 91 -13.97 4.27 10.19
C GLN A 91 -12.94 5.37 9.99
N PHE A 92 -13.36 6.44 9.33
CA PHE A 92 -12.55 7.62 9.12
C PHE A 92 -12.83 8.68 10.18
N ARG A 93 -11.77 9.31 10.68
CA ARG A 93 -11.84 10.34 11.71
C ARG A 93 -11.06 11.57 11.29
N LEU A 94 -11.53 12.72 11.78
CA LEU A 94 -10.82 13.97 11.71
C LEU A 94 -9.58 13.92 12.61
N GLU A 95 -8.45 14.40 12.12
CA GLU A 95 -7.30 14.69 12.97
C GLU A 95 -7.54 15.99 13.74
N GLY A 96 -7.14 16.03 15.02
CA GLY A 96 -7.33 17.20 15.85
C GLY A 96 -6.70 18.45 15.23
N GLY A 97 -7.53 19.45 14.91
CA GLY A 97 -7.08 20.69 14.27
C GLY A 97 -7.07 20.66 12.74
N SER A 98 -7.55 19.59 12.11
CA SER A 98 -7.85 19.54 10.67
C SER A 98 -9.35 19.40 10.42
N ASP A 99 -9.78 19.86 9.25
CA ASP A 99 -11.12 19.60 8.71
C ASP A 99 -11.08 18.43 7.70
N SER A 100 -10.12 17.50 7.81
CA SER A 100 -9.96 16.40 6.85
C SER A 100 -9.91 15.03 7.50
N TYR A 101 -10.53 14.05 6.84
CA TYR A 101 -10.63 12.67 7.31
C TYR A 101 -9.37 11.90 6.90
N ASN A 102 -8.29 12.12 7.65
CA ASN A 102 -6.97 11.57 7.36
C ASN A 102 -6.53 10.48 8.35
N LEU A 103 -7.37 10.10 9.31
CA LEU A 103 -7.18 8.95 10.18
C LEU A 103 -8.19 7.85 9.80
N MET A 104 -7.68 6.65 9.57
CA MET A 104 -8.46 5.46 9.22
C MET A 104 -8.22 4.38 10.26
N GLU A 105 -9.26 3.97 10.97
CA GLU A 105 -9.19 2.98 12.05
C GLU A 105 -10.06 1.77 11.71
N SER A 106 -9.52 0.56 11.84
CA SER A 106 -10.29 -0.67 11.66
C SER A 106 -11.35 -0.84 12.75
N THR A 107 -12.62 -1.07 12.37
CA THR A 107 -13.77 -1.18 13.29
C THR A 107 -14.49 -2.54 13.24
N GLY A 108 -13.89 -3.58 12.66
CA GLY A 108 -14.59 -4.87 12.43
C GLY A 108 -13.72 -6.12 12.19
N THR A 109 -14.43 -7.25 12.07
CA THR A 109 -14.06 -8.65 11.74
C THR A 109 -13.02 -9.42 12.58
N ILE A 110 -13.38 -10.67 12.90
CA ILE A 110 -12.52 -11.70 13.50
C ILE A 110 -11.59 -12.22 12.40
N GLY A 111 -10.28 -12.20 12.63
CA GLY A 111 -9.27 -12.74 11.71
C GLY A 111 -8.58 -11.73 10.79
N ALA A 112 -9.02 -10.47 10.77
CA ALA A 112 -8.30 -9.39 10.08
C ALA A 112 -7.42 -8.61 11.06
N PRO A 113 -6.27 -8.07 10.62
CA PRO A 113 -5.39 -7.29 11.48
C PRO A 113 -6.06 -5.97 11.89
N TYR A 114 -6.02 -5.68 13.19
CA TYR A 114 -6.40 -4.36 13.68
C TYR A 114 -5.33 -3.35 13.29
N GLY A 115 -5.73 -2.17 12.83
CA GLY A 115 -4.79 -1.11 12.50
C GLY A 115 -5.41 0.29 12.51
N ILE A 116 -4.58 1.26 12.89
CA ILE A 116 -4.85 2.69 12.77
C ILE A 116 -3.85 3.25 11.78
N TYR A 117 -4.34 3.90 10.73
CA TYR A 117 -3.53 4.45 9.65
C TYR A 117 -3.75 5.95 9.52
N LYS A 118 -2.68 6.69 9.27
CA LYS A 118 -2.69 8.10 8.96
C LYS A 118 -2.29 8.31 7.50
N PHE A 119 -3.08 9.06 6.75
CA PHE A 119 -2.70 9.50 5.41
C PHE A 119 -1.67 10.62 5.52
N LEU A 120 -0.49 10.38 4.94
CA LEU A 120 0.58 11.38 4.82
C LEU A 120 0.53 12.10 3.46
N SER A 121 0.05 11.41 2.42
CA SER A 121 -0.24 11.99 1.11
C SER A 121 -1.39 11.23 0.44
N THR A 122 -2.25 11.95 -0.25
CA THR A 122 -3.41 11.43 -1.00
C THR A 122 -3.37 11.88 -2.46
N GLU A 123 -2.29 12.53 -2.90
CA GLU A 123 -2.19 13.07 -4.25
C GLU A 123 -1.90 11.98 -5.28
N ALA A 124 -2.54 12.03 -6.43
CA ALA A 124 -2.16 11.17 -7.55
C ALA A 124 -0.71 11.51 -7.97
N PRO A 125 0.12 10.50 -8.30
CA PRO A 125 -0.26 9.12 -8.60
C PRO A 125 -0.21 8.14 -7.40
N CYS A 126 0.16 8.56 -6.20
CA CYS A 126 0.46 7.65 -5.09
C CYS A 126 -0.04 8.14 -3.74
N ILE A 127 -0.54 7.18 -2.97
CA ILE A 127 -1.07 7.41 -1.64
C ILE A 127 -0.04 6.88 -0.65
N ILE A 128 0.32 7.70 0.33
CA ILE A 128 1.30 7.36 1.35
C ILE A 128 0.61 7.33 2.70
N LEU A 129 0.72 6.20 3.37
CA LEU A 129 0.09 5.91 4.65
C LEU A 129 1.16 5.58 5.70
N GLU A 130 0.93 6.00 6.93
CA GLU A 130 1.68 5.58 8.11
C GLU A 130 0.74 4.81 9.04
N ALA A 131 1.08 3.58 9.39
CA ALA A 131 0.38 2.86 10.44
C ALA A 131 0.87 3.33 11.81
N LYS A 132 -0.07 3.87 12.59
CA LYS A 132 0.12 4.35 13.95
C LYS A 132 -0.01 3.23 14.98
N ASP A 133 -0.86 2.25 14.68
CA ASP A 133 -1.02 1.02 15.45
C ASP A 133 -1.32 -0.12 14.47
N TYR A 134 -0.80 -1.30 14.75
CA TYR A 134 -1.05 -2.49 13.94
C TYR A 134 -0.83 -3.75 14.77
N GLN A 135 -1.87 -4.58 14.86
CA GLN A 135 -1.89 -5.80 15.66
C GLN A 135 -2.43 -6.96 14.80
N LEU A 136 -1.61 -7.99 14.63
CA LEU A 136 -2.04 -9.23 13.98
C LEU A 136 -3.04 -9.98 14.88
N PRO A 137 -4.01 -10.71 14.30
CA PRO A 137 -4.88 -11.60 15.07
C PRO A 137 -4.06 -12.60 15.88
N LYS A 138 -4.48 -12.87 17.12
CA LYS A 138 -3.72 -13.71 18.07
C LYS A 138 -3.61 -15.20 17.66
N ASP A 139 -4.38 -15.65 16.66
CA ASP A 139 -4.44 -17.06 16.26
C ASP A 139 -3.37 -17.48 15.25
N GLU A 140 -2.51 -16.56 14.78
CA GLU A 140 -1.26 -16.94 14.09
C GLU A 140 -0.08 -16.90 15.07
N SER A 141 -0.15 -17.74 16.11
CA SER A 141 1.06 -18.13 16.85
C SER A 141 1.91 -19.06 15.97
N VAL A 142 2.55 -18.52 14.93
CA VAL A 142 3.79 -19.13 14.47
C VAL A 142 4.76 -18.94 15.62
N GLY A 143 5.14 -20.04 16.27
CA GLY A 143 6.04 -20.04 17.41
C GLY A 143 7.38 -19.42 17.01
N ALA A 144 7.51 -18.11 17.19
CA ALA A 144 8.79 -17.45 17.24
C ALA A 144 9.33 -17.64 18.66
N GLU A 145 10.40 -18.41 18.72
CA GLU A 145 11.17 -18.69 19.91
C GLU A 145 11.36 -17.43 20.76
N ALA A 146 11.05 -17.58 22.05
CA ALA A 146 11.46 -16.65 23.07
C ALA A 146 12.97 -16.43 22.99
N ARG A 147 13.41 -15.26 22.51
CA ARG A 147 14.76 -14.70 22.73
C ARG A 147 14.82 -13.21 22.40
N ASN A 148 14.03 -12.45 23.15
CA ASN A 148 14.50 -11.35 24.00
C ASN A 148 13.27 -10.57 24.43
N ALA A 149 12.78 -10.89 25.62
CA ALA A 149 12.05 -9.94 26.39
C ALA A 149 13.03 -8.83 26.75
N ASP A 150 13.02 -7.73 26.01
CA ASP A 150 13.31 -6.45 26.62
C ASP A 150 12.10 -5.53 26.48
N LYS A 151 11.60 -5.19 27.67
CA LYS A 151 10.56 -4.21 27.88
C LYS A 151 11.18 -2.86 27.56
N ASP A 152 10.98 -2.33 26.36
CA ASP A 152 11.14 -0.89 26.19
C ASP A 152 10.23 -0.29 25.13
N THR A 153 9.37 0.60 25.63
CA THR A 153 8.84 1.81 24.99
C THR A 153 7.87 1.71 23.81
N LYS A 154 6.68 2.28 24.05
CA LYS A 154 5.74 2.90 23.08
C LYS A 154 6.36 3.85 22.03
N ALA A 155 7.68 3.98 21.97
CA ALA A 155 8.42 4.76 21.00
C ALA A 155 8.69 3.98 19.69
N GLU A 156 8.52 2.66 19.67
CA GLU A 156 8.94 1.78 18.56
C GLU A 156 7.85 1.44 17.52
N MET A 157 6.66 2.06 17.61
CA MET A 157 5.57 1.86 16.64
C MET A 157 5.40 3.01 15.63
N ARG A 158 6.17 4.10 15.76
CA ARG A 158 6.27 5.12 14.70
C ARG A 158 7.18 4.55 13.60
N GLY A 159 6.73 4.56 12.34
CA GLY A 159 7.61 4.20 11.21
C GLY A 159 7.12 3.11 10.24
N ARG A 160 5.89 2.62 10.37
CA ARG A 160 5.38 1.61 9.42
C ARG A 160 4.64 2.27 8.26
N CYS A 161 5.37 2.57 7.20
CA CYS A 161 4.86 3.28 6.03
C CYS A 161 4.49 2.35 4.87
N MET A 162 3.51 2.78 4.09
CA MET A 162 3.04 2.09 2.88
C MET A 162 2.84 3.07 1.73
N LEU A 163 3.28 2.68 0.54
CA LEU A 163 3.05 3.38 -0.73
C LEU A 163 2.05 2.58 -1.54
N TRP A 164 0.88 3.17 -1.80
CA TRP A 164 -0.17 2.59 -2.61
C TRP A 164 -0.34 3.38 -3.91
N GLN A 165 -0.75 2.72 -4.99
CA GLN A 165 -1.16 3.36 -6.24
C GLN A 165 -2.55 2.89 -6.61
N ARG A 166 -3.38 3.80 -7.12
CA ARG A 166 -4.69 3.44 -7.70
C ARG A 166 -4.48 2.58 -8.96
N ASP A 167 -5.38 1.64 -9.18
CA ASP A 167 -5.40 0.79 -10.37
C ASP A 167 -5.50 1.63 -11.66
N GLY A 168 -5.04 1.05 -12.78
CA GLY A 168 -4.86 1.76 -14.05
C GLY A 168 -3.49 2.43 -14.22
N GLN A 169 -2.65 2.44 -13.17
CA GLN A 169 -1.23 2.79 -13.28
C GLN A 169 -0.39 1.52 -13.40
N THR A 170 -0.04 1.19 -14.64
CA THR A 170 0.60 -0.07 -15.02
C THR A 170 2.12 -0.06 -14.81
N SER A 171 2.75 1.11 -14.88
CA SER A 171 4.13 1.26 -14.42
C SER A 171 4.18 1.27 -12.90
N GLY A 172 5.24 0.69 -12.31
CA GLY A 172 5.51 0.84 -10.88
C GLY A 172 5.58 2.32 -10.44
N PRO A 173 5.76 2.59 -9.13
CA PRO A 173 5.77 3.96 -8.62
C PRO A 173 6.84 4.80 -9.33
N ASP A 174 6.44 5.99 -9.79
CA ASP A 174 7.37 6.92 -10.44
C ASP A 174 8.38 7.51 -9.45
N ASN A 175 9.42 8.18 -9.96
CA ASN A 175 10.46 8.77 -9.13
C ASN A 175 9.92 9.80 -8.14
N CYS A 176 8.80 10.46 -8.44
CA CYS A 176 8.19 11.41 -7.53
C CYS A 176 7.54 10.72 -6.34
N CYS A 177 6.79 9.66 -6.57
CA CYS A 177 6.21 8.83 -5.52
C CYS A 177 7.28 8.22 -4.62
N LEU A 178 8.39 7.78 -5.21
CA LEU A 178 9.52 7.24 -4.45
C LEU A 178 10.20 8.31 -3.60
N HIS A 179 10.41 9.51 -4.15
CA HIS A 179 10.96 10.64 -3.41
C HIS A 179 10.04 11.04 -2.26
N MET A 180 8.75 11.22 -2.53
CA MET A 180 7.74 11.61 -1.55
C MET A 180 7.62 10.58 -0.43
N PHE A 181 7.69 9.28 -0.75
CA PHE A 181 7.73 8.21 0.25
C PHE A 181 8.97 8.32 1.13
N SER A 182 10.16 8.57 0.56
CA SER A 182 11.39 8.72 1.34
C SER A 182 11.40 9.96 2.24
N GLU A 183 10.75 11.06 1.81
CA GLU A 183 10.65 12.29 2.60
C GLU A 183 9.63 12.19 3.72
N LEU A 184 8.48 11.56 3.46
CA LEU A 184 7.39 11.43 4.44
C LEU A 184 7.62 10.28 5.43
N CYS A 185 8.48 9.31 5.07
CA CYS A 185 8.84 8.17 5.89
C CYS A 185 10.36 8.11 6.12
N PRO A 186 10.96 9.15 6.73
CA PRO A 186 12.39 9.18 6.97
C PRO A 186 12.76 8.16 8.05
N HIS A 187 13.94 7.55 7.90
CA HIS A 187 14.53 6.57 8.85
C HIS A 187 13.97 5.15 8.80
N GLU A 188 13.21 4.80 7.77
CA GLU A 188 12.64 3.47 7.62
C GLU A 188 13.17 2.80 6.34
N ASP A 189 13.93 1.72 6.50
CA ASP A 189 14.41 0.94 5.36
C ASP A 189 13.21 0.27 4.68
N VAL A 190 13.09 0.45 3.35
CA VAL A 190 12.08 -0.25 2.57
C VAL A 190 12.32 -1.74 2.69
N ARG A 191 11.40 -2.45 3.35
CA ARG A 191 11.54 -3.89 3.60
C ARG A 191 11.09 -4.70 2.40
N GLN A 192 10.02 -4.27 1.74
CA GLN A 192 9.43 -5.00 0.63
C GLN A 192 8.91 -4.04 -0.45
N GLY A 193 9.16 -4.39 -1.71
CA GLY A 193 8.62 -3.73 -2.89
C GLY A 193 7.81 -4.72 -3.72
N PHE A 194 6.64 -4.30 -4.17
CA PHE A 194 5.72 -5.12 -4.94
C PHE A 194 5.57 -4.56 -6.36
N SER A 195 5.73 -5.43 -7.35
CA SER A 195 5.41 -5.14 -8.75
C SER A 195 4.08 -5.80 -9.13
N ASN A 196 3.50 -5.37 -10.25
CA ASN A 196 2.35 -6.05 -10.85
C ASN A 196 2.75 -7.24 -11.74
N ILE A 197 4.03 -7.63 -11.76
CA ILE A 197 4.51 -8.73 -12.59
C ILE A 197 3.91 -10.02 -12.05
N GLU A 198 3.31 -10.83 -12.94
CA GLU A 198 2.67 -12.11 -12.60
C GLU A 198 1.46 -12.00 -11.64
N CYS A 199 0.85 -10.82 -11.51
CA CYS A 199 -0.39 -10.69 -10.76
C CYS A 199 -1.58 -11.12 -11.64
N PRO A 200 -2.34 -12.16 -11.27
CA PRO A 200 -3.53 -12.57 -12.01
C PRO A 200 -4.52 -11.40 -12.06
N SER A 201 -5.00 -11.05 -13.24
CA SER A 201 -6.04 -10.03 -13.33
C SER A 201 -7.36 -10.62 -12.83
N ARG A 202 -8.23 -9.82 -12.20
CA ARG A 202 -9.59 -10.27 -11.85
C ARG A 202 -10.40 -10.66 -13.09
N GLN A 203 -10.04 -10.16 -14.27
CA GLN A 203 -10.71 -10.48 -15.54
C GLN A 203 -10.44 -11.90 -16.02
N ASP A 204 -9.30 -12.49 -15.64
CA ASP A 204 -8.95 -13.87 -16.02
C ASP A 204 -9.81 -14.93 -15.31
N ARG A 205 -10.56 -14.56 -14.25
CA ARG A 205 -11.48 -15.46 -13.55
C ARG A 205 -12.85 -15.63 -14.22
N ASN A 206 -13.21 -14.75 -15.16
CA ASN A 206 -14.52 -14.77 -15.81
C ASN A 206 -14.47 -15.29 -17.26
N ALA A 207 -13.32 -15.76 -17.75
CA ALA A 207 -13.24 -16.44 -19.03
C ALA A 207 -13.83 -17.86 -18.89
N PRO A 208 -14.92 -18.21 -19.61
CA PRO A 208 -15.33 -19.61 -19.72
C PRO A 208 -14.20 -20.39 -20.39
N ASP A 209 -13.94 -21.57 -19.83
CA ASP A 209 -12.96 -22.53 -20.32
C ASP A 209 -13.38 -23.05 -21.71
N ASP A 210 -12.99 -22.33 -22.77
CA ASP A 210 -13.20 -22.77 -24.15
C ASP A 210 -11.98 -23.61 -24.59
N GLN A 211 -11.84 -24.79 -23.99
CA GLN A 211 -10.96 -25.84 -24.49
C GLN A 211 -11.70 -26.68 -25.53
N VAL A 212 -11.63 -26.18 -26.76
CA VAL A 212 -11.35 -26.90 -28.00
C VAL A 212 -11.29 -28.43 -27.88
N GLN A 213 -12.23 -29.11 -28.54
CA GLN A 213 -11.96 -30.43 -29.10
C GLN A 213 -12.12 -30.36 -30.62
N GLY A 214 -11.02 -30.02 -31.28
CA GLY A 214 -10.85 -30.23 -32.72
C GLY A 214 -10.00 -31.47 -32.96
N SER A 215 -10.50 -32.44 -33.73
CA SER A 215 -9.66 -33.14 -34.72
C SER A 215 -10.49 -33.98 -35.70
N SER A 216 -10.19 -33.75 -36.96
CA SER A 216 -10.71 -34.39 -38.17
C SER A 216 -10.54 -35.90 -38.22
N LYS A 217 -11.50 -36.56 -38.86
CA LYS A 217 -11.24 -37.30 -40.11
C LYS A 217 -12.52 -37.48 -40.92
#